data_AF-A0A955SYW9-F1
#
_entry.id   AF-A0A955SYW9-F1
#
_cell.length_a   1.000
_cell.length_b   1.000
_cell.length_c   1.000
_cell.angle_alpha   90.00
_cell.angle_beta   90.00
_cell.angle_gamma   90.00
#
_symmetry.space_group_name_H-M   'P 1'
#
loop_
_entity.id
_entity.type
_entity.pdbx_description
1 polymer ?
#
loop_
_entity_poly.entity_id
_entity_poly.type
_entity_poly.pdbx_seq_one_letter_code
_entity_poly.pdbx_strand_id
1 'polypeptide(L)'
;CARFGRKRTFIAIQILAFFFVFVTCFGPQTYGQLVWLLPVFGFLTLGMHAGYAIYFPELFPTHLRATGTSFCFNGGRVLAVPVLFFSGWLKSLEGMDLRFAISSLGTLFLLGAFLMVFLPETKGRELPD
;
A
#
# COMPACT_ATOMS: atom_id res chain seq x y z
N CYS A 1 -4.95 10.49 9.86
CA CYS A 1 -4.92 11.37 8.68
C CYS A 1 -5.23 12.84 9.00
N ALA A 2 -6.31 13.16 9.72
CA ALA A 2 -6.72 14.57 9.97
C ALA A 2 -5.68 15.40 10.77
N ARG A 3 -5.03 14.81 11.79
CA ARG A 3 -4.09 15.55 12.67
C ARG A 3 -2.68 15.71 12.07
N PHE A 4 -2.12 14.67 11.45
CA PHE A 4 -0.67 14.59 11.12
C PHE A 4 -0.26 14.96 9.67
N GLY A 5 -1.20 15.22 8.76
CA GLY A 5 -0.88 15.39 7.33
C GLY A 5 -1.10 14.08 6.58
N ARG A 6 -1.75 14.15 5.42
CA ARG A 6 -2.15 12.96 4.66
C ARG A 6 -0.92 12.27 4.10
N LYS A 7 -0.03 13.01 3.43
CA LYS A 7 1.21 12.47 2.83
C LYS A 7 2.09 11.77 3.86
N ARG A 8 2.33 12.43 5.00
CA ARG A 8 3.15 11.87 6.10
C ARG A 8 2.52 10.60 6.68
N THR A 9 1.19 10.56 6.82
CA THR A 9 0.49 9.36 7.31
C THR A 9 0.65 8.20 6.32
N PHE A 10 0.52 8.45 5.01
CA PHE A 10 0.70 7.40 4.00
C PHE A 10 2.13 6.86 3.93
N ILE A 11 3.12 7.75 3.97
CA ILE A 11 4.54 7.34 3.99
C ILE A 11 4.82 6.51 5.24
N ALA A 12 4.36 6.95 6.42
CA ALA A 12 4.54 6.22 7.66
C ALA A 12 3.87 4.83 7.63
N ILE A 13 2.64 4.74 7.13
CA ILE A 13 1.93 3.45 7.00
C ILE A 13 2.65 2.52 6.01
N GLN A 14 3.16 3.03 4.89
CA GLN A 14 3.91 2.22 3.92
C GLN A 14 5.24 1.71 4.47
N ILE A 15 5.99 2.56 5.18
CA ILE A 15 7.23 2.15 5.85
C ILE A 15 6.91 1.12 6.93
N LEU A 16 5.87 1.34 7.73
CA LEU A 16 5.45 0.39 8.77
C LEU A 16 5.01 -0.94 8.17
N ALA A 17 4.24 -0.92 7.08
CA ALA A 17 3.84 -2.12 6.35
C ALA A 17 5.05 -2.89 5.81
N PHE A 18 6.06 -2.20 5.27
CA PHE A 18 7.32 -2.81 4.84
C PHE A 18 8.00 -3.56 5.98
N PHE A 19 8.20 -2.91 7.14
CA PHE A 19 8.79 -3.58 8.30
C PHE A 19 7.95 -4.75 8.79
N PHE A 20 6.62 -4.62 8.80
CA PHE A 20 5.74 -5.72 9.17
C PHE A 20 5.85 -6.92 8.23
N VAL A 21 6.04 -6.74 6.92
CA VAL A 21 6.31 -7.85 6.00
C VAL A 21 7.56 -8.63 6.43
N PHE A 22 8.67 -7.93 6.75
CA PHE A 22 9.89 -8.58 7.22
C PHE A 22 9.68 -9.30 8.56
N VAL A 23 8.97 -8.67 9.51
CA VAL A 23 8.63 -9.30 10.79
C VAL A 23 7.78 -10.56 10.58
N THR A 24 6.80 -10.52 9.68
CA THR A 24 5.93 -11.67 9.37
C THR A 24 6.69 -12.79 8.66
N CYS A 25 7.70 -12.49 7.82
CA CYS A 25 8.48 -13.50 7.12
C CYS A 25 9.58 -14.16 7.95
N PHE A 26 10.22 -13.43 8.87
CA PHE A 26 11.39 -13.92 9.61
C PHE A 26 11.15 -14.10 11.12
N GLY A 27 10.14 -13.46 11.69
CA GLY A 27 9.84 -13.48 13.12
C GLY A 27 9.12 -14.76 13.61
N PRO A 28 7.94 -15.11 13.09
CA PRO A 28 7.11 -16.15 13.68
C PRO A 28 7.73 -17.55 13.50
N GLN A 29 7.88 -18.26 14.60
CA GLN A 29 8.35 -19.66 14.65
C GLN A 29 7.18 -20.64 14.81
N THR A 30 6.01 -20.14 15.20
CA THR A 30 4.81 -20.94 15.47
C THR A 30 3.60 -20.36 14.72
N TYR A 31 2.71 -21.23 14.22
CA TYR A 31 1.47 -20.83 13.54
C TYR A 31 0.64 -19.82 14.36
N GLY A 32 0.55 -19.99 15.68
CA GLY A 32 -0.17 -19.07 16.55
C GLY A 32 0.35 -17.63 16.52
N GLN A 33 1.68 -17.43 16.41
CA GLN A 33 2.26 -16.09 16.31
C GLN A 33 1.90 -15.43 14.97
N LEU A 34 1.89 -16.21 13.89
CA LEU A 34 1.51 -15.73 12.56
C LEU A 34 0.05 -15.25 12.54
N VAL A 35 -0.87 -16.01 13.15
CA VAL A 35 -2.30 -15.66 13.24
C VAL A 35 -2.53 -14.33 13.97
N TRP A 36 -1.72 -13.98 14.96
CA TRP A 36 -1.83 -12.68 15.64
C TRP A 36 -1.21 -11.52 14.86
N LEU A 37 -0.16 -11.78 14.07
CA LEU A 37 0.49 -10.77 13.23
C LEU A 37 -0.32 -10.39 11.99
N LEU A 38 -1.01 -11.37 11.38
CA LEU A 38 -1.81 -11.20 10.15
C LEU A 38 -2.88 -10.09 10.25
N PRO A 39 -3.71 -10.01 11.32
CA PRO A 39 -4.67 -8.92 11.49
C PRO A 39 -4.03 -7.54 11.58
N VAL A 40 -2.86 -7.43 12.23
CA VAL A 40 -2.14 -6.15 12.34
C VAL A 40 -1.62 -5.72 10.97
N PHE A 41 -1.04 -6.65 10.22
CA PHE A 41 -0.64 -6.39 8.85
C PHE A 41 -1.83 -6.00 7.96
N GLY A 42 -2.95 -6.73 8.07
CA GLY A 42 -4.20 -6.43 7.37
C GLY A 42 -4.76 -5.04 7.72
N PHE A 43 -4.66 -4.62 8.98
CA PHE A 43 -5.06 -3.28 9.40
C PHE A 43 -4.22 -2.19 8.71
N LEU A 44 -2.91 -2.39 8.57
CA LEU A 44 -2.02 -1.45 7.89
C LEU A 44 -2.34 -1.34 6.40
N THR A 45 -2.58 -2.46 5.71
CA THR A 45 -2.89 -2.46 4.27
C THR A 45 -4.28 -1.90 3.99
N LEU A 46 -5.29 -2.26 4.81
CA LEU A 46 -6.65 -1.74 4.70
C LEU A 46 -6.72 -0.25 5.06
N GLY A 47 -5.99 0.17 6.10
CA GLY A 47 -5.89 1.58 6.49
C GLY A 47 -5.31 2.45 5.37
N MET A 48 -4.34 1.93 4.63
CA MET A 48 -3.81 2.59 3.44
C MET A 48 -4.85 2.72 2.32
N HIS A 49 -5.59 1.64 2.02
CA HIS A 49 -6.68 1.67 1.02
C HIS A 49 -7.80 2.65 1.39
N ALA A 50 -8.21 2.66 2.67
CA ALA A 50 -9.17 3.61 3.18
C ALA A 50 -8.67 5.05 3.03
N GLY A 51 -7.38 5.28 3.27
CA GLY A 51 -6.76 6.58 3.01
C GLY A 51 -6.85 6.98 1.54
N TYR A 52 -6.52 6.09 0.60
CA TYR A 52 -6.59 6.40 -0.84
C TYR A 52 -8.00 6.79 -1.29
N ALA A 53 -9.03 6.15 -0.74
CA ALA A 53 -10.42 6.49 -1.01
C ALA A 53 -10.79 7.93 -0.61
N ILE A 54 -10.10 8.53 0.36
CA ILE A 54 -10.32 9.91 0.80
C ILE A 54 -9.35 10.87 0.09
N TYR A 55 -8.16 10.40 -0.29
CA TYR A 55 -7.12 11.23 -0.91
C TYR A 55 -7.38 11.49 -2.40
N PHE A 56 -7.80 10.49 -3.18
CA PHE A 56 -8.07 10.68 -4.61
C PHE A 56 -9.17 11.72 -4.90
N PRO A 57 -10.32 11.71 -4.20
CA PRO A 57 -11.36 12.70 -4.45
C PRO A 57 -10.95 14.15 -4.17
N GLU A 58 -9.91 14.39 -3.36
CA GLU A 58 -9.40 15.73 -3.09
C GLU A 58 -8.43 16.26 -4.15
N LEU A 59 -7.91 15.38 -5.01
CA LEU A 59 -6.99 15.76 -6.06
C LEU A 59 -7.72 16.24 -7.32
N PHE A 60 -8.98 15.85 -7.48
CA PHE A 60 -9.78 16.13 -8.68
C PHE A 60 -10.85 17.19 -8.42
N PRO A 61 -11.14 18.06 -9.40
CA PRO A 61 -12.19 19.06 -9.28
C PRO A 61 -13.57 18.42 -9.21
N THR A 62 -14.53 19.15 -8.65
CA THR A 62 -15.84 18.62 -8.23
C THR A 62 -16.58 17.87 -9.34
N HIS A 63 -16.49 18.40 -10.56
CA HIS A 63 -17.14 17.84 -11.75
C HIS A 63 -16.48 16.57 -12.31
N LEU A 64 -15.21 16.31 -12.01
CA LEU A 64 -14.47 15.10 -12.44
C LEU A 64 -14.13 14.14 -11.29
N ARG A 65 -14.49 14.48 -10.05
CA ARG A 65 -14.08 13.75 -8.85
C ARG A 65 -14.41 12.26 -8.88
N ALA A 66 -15.63 11.91 -9.28
CA ALA A 66 -16.07 10.51 -9.35
C ALA A 66 -15.32 9.72 -10.45
N THR A 67 -15.15 10.34 -11.63
CA THR A 67 -14.47 9.73 -12.77
C THR A 67 -12.98 9.59 -12.52
N GLY A 68 -12.31 10.63 -12.02
CA GLY A 68 -10.88 10.62 -11.69
C GLY A 68 -10.54 9.60 -10.60
N THR A 69 -11.35 9.55 -9.53
CA THR A 69 -11.18 8.55 -8.46
C THR A 69 -11.35 7.12 -9.00
N SER A 70 -12.38 6.90 -9.83
CA SER A 70 -12.63 5.59 -10.44
C SER A 70 -11.52 5.19 -11.41
N PHE A 71 -10.98 6.14 -12.17
CA PHE A 71 -9.84 5.91 -13.06
C PHE A 71 -8.60 5.49 -12.27
N CYS A 72 -8.28 6.19 -11.17
CA CYS A 72 -7.15 5.83 -10.31
C CYS A 72 -7.31 4.42 -9.70
N PHE A 73 -8.49 4.06 -9.18
CA PHE A 73 -8.73 2.73 -8.62
C PHE A 73 -8.67 1.62 -9.67
N ASN A 74 -9.29 1.81 -10.83
CA ASN A 74 -9.26 0.80 -11.88
C ASN A 74 -7.88 0.70 -12.55
N GLY A 75 -7.19 1.82 -12.77
CA GLY A 75 -5.81 1.85 -13.26
C GLY A 75 -4.86 1.12 -12.30
N GLY A 76 -5.00 1.34 -10.99
CA GLY A 76 -4.26 0.61 -9.97
C GLY A 76 -4.50 -0.90 -10.02
N ARG A 77 -5.74 -1.34 -10.25
CA ARG A 77 -6.07 -2.77 -10.43
C ARG A 77 -5.44 -3.37 -11.68
N VAL A 78 -5.43 -2.65 -12.80
CA VAL A 78 -4.77 -3.11 -14.04
C VAL A 78 -3.26 -3.22 -13.81
N LEU A 79 -2.64 -2.26 -13.12
CA LEU A 79 -1.23 -2.32 -12.76
C LEU A 79 -0.90 -3.44 -11.76
N ALA A 80 -1.86 -3.86 -10.92
CA ALA A 80 -1.67 -4.97 -10.00
C ALA A 80 -1.56 -6.32 -10.72
N VAL A 81 -2.16 -6.48 -11.92
CA VAL A 81 -2.12 -7.73 -12.69
C VAL A 81 -0.69 -8.21 -12.97
N PRO A 82 0.20 -7.43 -13.63
CA PRO A 82 1.56 -7.88 -13.89
C PRO A 82 2.35 -8.13 -12.59
N VAL A 83 2.09 -7.38 -11.53
CA VAL A 83 2.73 -7.58 -10.21
C VAL A 83 2.31 -8.92 -9.60
N LEU A 84 1.04 -9.32 -9.75
CA LEU A 84 0.54 -10.62 -9.28
C LEU A 84 1.14 -11.77 -10.09
N PHE A 85 1.21 -11.64 -11.41
CA PHE A 85 1.90 -12.63 -12.26
C PHE A 85 3.37 -12.76 -11.88
N PHE A 86 4.07 -11.64 -11.71
CA PHE A 86 5.46 -11.62 -11.26
C PHE A 86 5.62 -12.27 -9.87
N SER A 87 4.75 -11.96 -8.91
CA SER A 87 4.74 -12.60 -7.59
C SER A 87 4.53 -14.11 -7.68
N GLY A 88 3.62 -14.56 -8.53
CA GLY A 88 3.35 -15.99 -8.73
C GLY A 88 4.55 -16.70 -9.37
N TRP A 89 5.11 -16.13 -10.43
CA TRP A 89 6.30 -16.63 -11.11
C TRP A 89 7.49 -16.71 -10.14
N LEU A 90 7.74 -15.64 -9.38
CA LEU A 90 8.82 -15.58 -8.40
C LEU A 90 8.73 -16.72 -7.38
N LYS A 91 7.53 -16.95 -6.83
CA LYS A 91 7.28 -18.04 -5.87
C LYS A 91 7.34 -19.44 -6.48
N SER A 92 7.23 -19.56 -7.80
CA SER A 92 7.29 -20.84 -8.52
C SER A 92 8.70 -21.30 -8.89
N LEU A 93 9.71 -20.43 -8.72
CA LEU A 93 11.09 -20.76 -9.02
C LEU A 93 11.63 -21.82 -8.05
N GLU A 94 12.17 -22.91 -8.61
CA GLU A 94 12.78 -23.98 -7.83
C GLU A 94 14.00 -23.45 -7.06
N GLY A 95 14.05 -23.75 -5.75
CA GLY A 95 15.09 -23.27 -4.85
C GLY A 95 14.86 -21.87 -4.27
N MET A 96 13.77 -21.18 -4.62
CA MET A 96 13.42 -19.91 -4.02
C MET A 96 12.75 -20.10 -2.66
N ASP A 97 13.35 -19.55 -1.60
CA ASP A 97 12.68 -19.50 -0.30
C ASP A 97 11.54 -18.46 -0.32
N LEU A 98 10.36 -18.92 0.10
CA LEU A 98 9.14 -18.15 0.13
C LEU A 98 9.29 -16.86 0.95
N ARG A 99 10.10 -16.89 2.01
CA ARG A 99 10.36 -15.72 2.87
C ARG A 99 11.07 -14.61 2.09
N PHE A 100 12.06 -14.96 1.29
CA PHE A 100 12.77 -14.02 0.43
C PHE A 100 11.87 -13.51 -0.69
N ALA A 101 11.07 -14.38 -1.32
CA ALA A 101 10.12 -13.98 -2.36
C ALA A 101 9.06 -12.97 -1.84
N ILE A 102 8.52 -13.19 -0.64
CA ILE A 102 7.54 -12.27 -0.04
C ILE A 102 8.23 -10.97 0.41
N SER A 103 9.43 -11.06 1.00
CA SER A 103 10.17 -9.87 1.46
C SER A 103 10.62 -8.99 0.29
N SER A 104 11.01 -9.56 -0.84
CA SER A 104 11.33 -8.81 -2.05
C SER A 104 10.10 -8.11 -2.61
N LEU A 105 8.92 -8.75 -2.61
CA LEU A 105 7.66 -8.09 -2.98
C LEU A 105 7.28 -6.98 -1.99
N GLY A 106 7.63 -7.13 -0.71
CA GLY A 106 7.46 -6.10 0.31
C GLY A 106 8.15 -4.78 -0.05
N THR A 107 9.24 -4.79 -0.81
CA THR A 107 9.94 -3.57 -1.28
C THR A 107 9.06 -2.67 -2.13
N LEU A 108 7.97 -3.17 -2.72
CA LEU A 108 6.98 -2.35 -3.43
C LEU A 108 6.31 -1.31 -2.52
N PHE A 109 6.22 -1.55 -1.21
CA PHE A 109 5.75 -0.53 -0.25
C PHE A 109 6.74 0.64 -0.14
N LEU A 110 8.05 0.40 -0.30
CA LEU A 110 9.04 1.49 -0.34
C LEU A 110 8.93 2.27 -1.65
N LEU A 111 8.71 1.58 -2.77
CA LEU A 111 8.45 2.22 -4.06
C LEU A 111 7.20 3.12 -3.97
N GLY A 112 6.11 2.63 -3.39
CA GLY A 112 4.91 3.42 -3.17
C GLY A 112 5.13 4.58 -2.19
N ALA A 113 5.97 4.41 -1.16
CA ALA A 113 6.34 5.50 -0.25
C ALA A 113 7.16 6.58 -0.98
N PHE A 114 8.06 6.18 -1.87
CA PHE A 114 8.83 7.08 -2.72
C PHE A 114 7.94 7.85 -3.70
N LEU A 115 7.00 7.17 -4.38
CA LEU A 115 6.05 7.83 -5.27
C LEU A 115 5.18 8.87 -4.52
N MET A 116 4.82 8.60 -3.26
CA MET A 116 4.09 9.57 -2.43
C MET A 116 4.88 10.86 -2.15
N VAL A 117 6.22 10.85 -2.25
CA VAL A 117 7.03 12.07 -2.09
C VAL A 117 6.75 13.07 -3.22
N PHE A 118 6.38 12.61 -4.41
CA PHE A 118 6.05 13.48 -5.55
C PHE A 118 4.60 13.96 -5.54
N LEU A 119 3.74 13.34 -4.73
CA LEU A 119 2.33 13.73 -4.63
C LEU A 119 2.14 14.99 -3.76
N PRO A 120 1.21 15.89 -4.14
CA PRO A 120 0.94 17.11 -3.39
C PRO A 120 0.26 16.81 -2.05
N GLU A 121 0.53 17.61 -1.02
CA GLU A 121 -0.20 17.49 0.25
C GLU A 121 -1.59 18.15 0.09
N THR A 122 -2.66 17.38 0.28
CA THR A 122 -4.05 17.86 0.17
C THR A 122 -4.65 18.30 1.51
N LYS A 123 -3.94 18.14 2.64
CA LYS A 123 -4.45 18.58 3.95
C LYS A 123 -4.65 20.10 3.99
N GLY A 124 -5.90 20.51 4.15
CA GLY A 124 -6.28 21.91 4.39
C GLY A 124 -6.34 22.79 3.15
N ARG A 125 -6.34 22.20 1.94
CA ARG A 125 -6.64 22.94 0.72
C ARG A 125 -8.14 22.95 0.48
N GLU A 126 -8.65 24.08 0.01
CA GLU A 126 -9.99 24.15 -0.56
C GLU A 126 -10.05 23.20 -1.76
N LEU A 127 -11.18 22.49 -1.89
CA LEU A 127 -11.39 21.58 -3.00
C LEU A 127 -11.37 22.42 -4.29
N PRO A 128 -10.57 22.05 -5.31
CA PRO A 128 -10.63 22.75 -6.59
C PRO A 128 -12.05 22.60 -7.17
N ASP A 129 -12.66 23.71 -7.59
CA ASP A 129 -14.00 23.72 -8.18
C ASP A 129 -14.07 22.95 -9.52
#